data_AF-A0A8J6PFY9-F1
#
_entry.id   AF-A0A8J6PFY9-F1
#
_cell.length_a   1.000
_cell.length_b   1.000
_cell.length_c   1.000
_cell.angle_alpha   90.00
_cell.angle_beta   90.00
_cell.angle_gamma   90.00
#
_symmetry.space_group_name_H-M   'P 1'
#
loop_
_entity.id
_entity.type
_entity.pdbx_description
1 polymer ?
#
loop_
_entity_poly.entity_id
_entity_poly.type
_entity_poly.pdbx_seq_one_letter_code
_entity_poly.pdbx_strand_id
1 'polypeptide(L)' 'MTKIERQKEEKGKILKGLEKVYEKLLEFKKQKNSELVVLKNNQIVRIKPE' A
#
# COMPACT_ATOMS: atom_id res chain seq x y z
N MET A 1 -0.99 20.58 21.64
CA MET A 1 -0.51 19.37 20.94
C MET A 1 1.02 19.34 20.99
N THR A 2 1.61 18.27 21.51
CA THR A 2 3.07 18.12 21.61
C THR A 2 3.70 17.83 20.24
N LYS A 3 5.03 17.97 20.12
CA LYS A 3 5.75 17.57 18.89
C LYS A 3 5.53 16.09 18.55
N ILE A 4 5.48 15.23 19.56
CA ILE A 4 5.26 13.78 19.40
C ILE A 4 3.86 13.48 18.88
N GLU A 5 2.84 14.16 19.40
CA GLU A 5 1.45 14.01 18.94
C GLU A 5 1.30 14.40 17.47
N ARG A 6 1.89 15.52 17.04
CA ARG A 6 1.90 15.93 15.62
C ARG A 6 2.55 14.89 14.72
N GLN A 7 3.71 14.36 15.12
CA GLN A 7 4.40 13.31 14.36
C GLN A 7 3.57 12.03 14.25
N LYS A 8 2.85 11.65 15.32
CA LYS A 8 1.93 10.50 15.29
C LYS A 8 0.77 10.74 14.33
N GLU A 9 0.19 11.94 14.33
CA GLU A 9 -0.90 12.31 13.43
C GLU A 9 -0.45 12.29 11.96
N GLU A 10 0.70 12.90 11.65
CA GLU A 10 1.29 12.90 10.30
C GLU A 10 1.60 11.48 9.83
N LYS A 11 2.22 10.65 10.68
CA LYS A 11 2.45 9.23 10.38
C LYS A 11 1.14 8.50 10.06
N GLY A 12 0.08 8.76 10.81
CA GLY A 12 -1.24 8.19 10.56
C GLY A 12 -1.81 8.57 9.19
N LYS A 13 -1.68 9.85 8.80
CA LYS A 13 -2.10 10.33 7.46
C LYS A 13 -1.31 9.67 6.34
N ILE A 14 0.02 9.52 6.52
CA ILE A 14 0.89 8.87 5.54
C ILE A 14 0.50 7.40 5.37
N LEU A 15 0.32 6.66 6.46
CA LEU A 15 -0.08 5.25 6.42
C LEU A 15 -1.43 5.07 5.68
N LYS A 16 -2.42 5.88 6.03
CA LYS A 16 -3.73 5.88 5.35
C LYS A 16 -3.63 6.19 3.85
N GLY A 17 -2.71 7.10 3.49
CA GLY A 17 -2.43 7.40 2.08
C GLY A 17 -1.84 6.20 1.35
N LEU A 18 -0.87 5.51 1.96
CA LEU A 18 -0.23 4.32 1.40
C LEU A 18 -1.20 3.14 1.25
N GLU A 19 -2.09 2.93 2.22
CA GLU A 19 -3.19 1.94 2.15
C GLU A 19 -4.07 2.18 0.91
N LYS A 20 -4.52 3.44 0.74
CA LYS A 20 -5.35 3.82 -0.41
C LYS A 20 -4.63 3.68 -1.77
N VAL A 21 -3.33 3.95 -1.80
CA VAL A 21 -2.51 3.73 -3.01
C VAL A 21 -2.45 2.24 -3.34
N TYR A 22 -2.28 1.39 -2.34
CA TYR A 22 -2.22 -0.06 -2.53
C TYR A 22 -3.56 -0.62 -3.04
N GLU A 23 -4.69 -0.19 -2.48
CA GLU A 23 -6.03 -0.56 -2.97
C GLU A 23 -6.22 -0.21 -4.45
N LYS A 24 -5.93 1.05 -4.81
CA LYS A 24 -6.03 1.51 -6.21
C LYS A 24 -5.09 0.77 -7.16
N LEU A 25 -3.90 0.40 -6.69
CA LEU A 25 -2.97 -0.40 -7.48
C LEU A 25 -3.53 -1.79 -7.76
N LEU A 26 -4.15 -2.44 -6.77
CA LEU A 26 -4.80 -3.73 -6.97
C LEU A 26 -5.96 -3.63 -7.96
N GLU A 27 -6.82 -2.62 -7.84
CA GLU A 27 -7.89 -2.36 -8.80
C GLU A 27 -7.37 -2.16 -10.22
N PHE A 28 -6.32 -1.34 -10.38
CA PHE A 28 -5.67 -1.12 -11.68
C PHE A 28 -5.12 -2.43 -12.26
N LYS A 29 -4.47 -3.27 -11.44
CA LYS A 29 -3.92 -4.55 -11.87
C LYS A 29 -5.00 -5.53 -12.32
N LYS A 30 -6.14 -5.56 -11.62
CA LYS A 30 -7.36 -6.30 -12.01
C LYS A 30 -7.90 -5.83 -13.36
N GLN A 31 -8.10 -4.51 -13.53
CA GLN A 31 -8.59 -3.93 -14.78
C GLN A 31 -7.66 -4.21 -15.97
N LYS A 32 -6.35 -4.29 -15.73
CA LYS A 32 -5.35 -4.61 -16.75
C LYS A 32 -5.08 -6.10 -16.92
N ASN A 33 -5.75 -6.97 -16.14
CA ASN A 33 -5.51 -8.40 -16.09
C ASN A 33 -4.00 -8.75 -16.03
N SER A 34 -3.27 -8.04 -15.15
CA SER A 34 -1.82 -8.18 -15.01
C SER A 34 -1.41 -8.53 -13.58
N GLU A 35 -0.37 -9.35 -13.44
CA GLU A 35 0.17 -9.72 -12.13
C GLU A 35 0.82 -8.51 -11.42
N LEU A 36 0.73 -8.51 -10.09
CA LEU A 36 1.51 -7.65 -9.21
C LEU A 36 2.61 -8.48 -8.55
N VAL A 37 3.87 -8.08 -8.74
CA VAL A 37 5.03 -8.75 -8.14
C VAL A 37 5.56 -7.89 -6.99
N VAL A 38 5.67 -8.47 -5.81
CA VAL A 38 6.14 -7.78 -4.59
C VAL A 38 7.19 -8.61 -3.87
N LEU A 39 8.13 -7.94 -3.20
CA LEU A 39 9.04 -8.59 -2.26
C LEU A 39 8.40 -8.59 -0.87
N LYS A 40 8.06 -9.76 -0.35
CA LYS A 40 7.49 -9.93 0.99
C LYS A 40 8.33 -10.95 1.75
N ASN A 41 8.79 -10.59 2.95
CA ASN A 41 9.62 -11.48 3.77
C ASN A 41 10.84 -12.02 3.02
N ASN A 42 11.51 -11.17 2.24
CA ASN A 42 12.66 -11.54 1.40
C ASN A 42 12.36 -12.59 0.31
N GLN A 43 11.07 -12.80 -0.02
CA GLN A 43 10.61 -13.70 -1.06
C GLN A 43 9.80 -12.95 -2.11
N ILE A 44 9.95 -13.34 -3.37
CA ILE A 44 9.16 -12.80 -4.47
C ILE A 44 7.77 -13.43 -4.43
N VAL A 45 6.74 -12.60 -4.26
CA VAL A 45 5.33 -13.01 -4.26
C VAL A 45 4.65 -12.40 -5.48
N ARG A 46 3.88 -13.22 -6.20
CA ARG A 46 3.05 -12.81 -7.34
C ARG A 46 1.59 -12.84 -6.91
N ILE A 47 0.93 -11.69 -6.98
CA ILE A 47 -0.49 -11.53 -6.69
C ILE A 47 -1.21 -11.49 -8.04
N LYS A 48 -2.07 -12.47 -8.29
CA LYS A 48 -2.86 -12.54 -9.51
C LYS A 48 -4.03 -11.54 -9.46
N PRO A 49 -4.42 -10.96 -10.61
CA PRO A 49 -5.66 -10.21 -10.72
C PRO A 49 -6.84 -11.20 -10.65
N GLU A 50 -7.47 -11.33 -9.48
CA GLU A 50 -8.77 -12.03 -9.32
C GLU A 50 -9.95 -11.17 -9.78
#